data_AF-A0A9W4TMF2-F1
#
_entry.id   AF-A0A9W4TMF2-F1
#
_cell.length_a   1.000
_cell.length_b   1.000
_cell.length_c   1.000
_cell.angle_alpha   90.00
_cell.angle_beta   90.00
_cell.angle_gamma   90.00
#
_symmetry.space_group_name_H-M   'P 1'
#
loop_
_entity.id
_entity.type
_entity.pdbx_description
1 polymer ?
#
loop_
_entity_poly.entity_id
_entity_poly.type
_entity_poly.pdbx_seq_one_letter_code
_entity_poly.pdbx_strand_id
1 'polypeptide(L)'
;MKKILIVAGLMALPICASAANTKKPLAFDTIEAASKRFSPPLCQGDIGGLINAISDCYENTDRTSPDIQQCILADIAITSQIMLEQEKRAALGKPDISQEYPFVSWPTFQKRFNYYVKPQFPNKGLKQILTYYKQDAAIFLVQLTNSCKKEGNTDSAD
;
A
#
# COMPACT_ATOMS: atom_id res chain seq x y z
N MET A 1 -2.11 -0.32 72.80
CA MET A 1 -1.53 0.27 71.57
C MET A 1 -0.76 -0.80 70.82
N LYS A 2 -1.25 -1.30 69.68
CA LYS A 2 -0.42 -2.04 68.72
C LYS A 2 -1.04 -1.86 67.33
N LYS A 3 -0.23 -1.28 66.45
CA LYS A 3 -0.61 -0.71 65.16
C LYS A 3 -0.78 -1.83 64.13
N ILE A 4 -1.92 -1.88 63.47
CA ILE A 4 -2.09 -2.62 62.22
C ILE A 4 -1.49 -1.72 61.13
N LEU A 5 -0.39 -2.14 60.52
CA LEU A 5 0.10 -1.53 59.29
C LEU A 5 -0.02 -2.54 58.16
N ILE A 6 -0.87 -2.16 57.22
CA ILE A 6 -1.26 -2.84 56.00
C ILE A 6 -0.01 -3.03 55.14
N VAL A 7 0.30 -4.28 54.81
CA VAL A 7 1.29 -4.62 53.78
C VAL A 7 0.67 -4.22 52.44
N ALA A 8 1.04 -3.03 51.95
CA ALA A 8 0.75 -2.60 50.60
C ALA A 8 1.59 -3.47 49.64
N GLY A 9 1.02 -4.58 49.19
CA GLY A 9 1.52 -5.32 48.04
C GLY A 9 1.39 -4.45 46.81
N LEU A 10 2.45 -3.70 46.49
CA LEU A 10 2.67 -3.20 45.14
C LEU A 10 2.84 -4.43 44.24
N MET A 11 1.74 -4.91 43.68
CA MET A 11 1.79 -5.63 42.41
C MET A 11 2.28 -4.62 41.37
N ALA A 12 3.60 -4.56 41.20
CA ALA A 12 4.19 -4.05 39.97
C ALA A 12 3.71 -4.98 38.87
N LEU A 13 2.53 -4.70 38.32
CA LEU A 13 2.13 -5.24 37.04
C LEU A 13 3.26 -4.88 36.09
N PRO A 14 3.91 -5.85 35.43
CA PRO A 14 4.76 -5.52 34.33
C PRO A 14 3.84 -4.80 33.36
N ILE A 15 4.05 -3.49 33.21
CA ILE A 15 3.54 -2.75 32.09
C ILE A 15 4.19 -3.47 30.92
N CYS A 16 3.50 -4.46 30.36
CA CYS A 16 3.70 -4.87 28.99
C CYS A 16 3.41 -3.61 28.21
N ALA A 17 4.43 -2.77 28.09
CA ALA A 17 4.62 -1.85 27.01
C ALA A 17 4.66 -2.73 25.77
N SER A 18 3.47 -3.15 25.35
CA SER A 18 3.19 -3.41 23.97
C SER A 18 3.37 -2.03 23.36
N ALA A 19 4.63 -1.67 23.08
CA ALA A 19 4.93 -0.65 22.12
C ALA A 19 4.11 -1.07 20.92
N ALA A 20 2.99 -0.39 20.71
CA ALA A 20 2.20 -0.56 19.53
C ALA A 20 3.21 -0.29 18.43
N ASN A 21 3.68 -1.35 17.77
CA ASN A 21 4.54 -1.25 16.60
C ASN A 21 3.68 -0.59 15.51
N THR A 22 3.48 0.71 15.64
CA THR A 22 3.01 1.58 14.59
C THR A 22 4.18 1.63 13.64
N LYS A 23 4.13 0.77 12.63
CA LYS A 23 5.01 0.87 11.46
C LYS A 23 5.06 2.36 11.07
N LYS A 24 6.25 2.91 10.90
CA LYS A 24 6.44 4.32 10.48
C LYS A 24 6.01 4.47 9.02
N PRO A 25 5.49 5.63 8.58
CA PRO A 25 5.22 5.87 7.16
C PRO A 25 6.40 5.45 6.29
N LEU A 26 6.13 5.07 5.03
CA LEU A 26 7.21 4.79 4.09
C LEU A 26 8.12 6.02 3.97
N ALA A 27 9.41 5.77 3.85
CA ALA A 27 10.35 6.84 3.60
C ALA A 27 10.05 7.47 2.23
N PHE A 28 10.21 8.79 2.13
CA PHE A 28 9.80 9.54 0.94
C PHE A 28 10.54 9.08 -0.33
N ASP A 29 11.80 8.67 -0.18
CA ASP A 29 12.61 8.06 -1.24
C ASP A 29 11.98 6.77 -1.80
N THR A 30 11.34 5.96 -0.96
CA THR A 30 10.63 4.74 -1.35
C THR A 30 9.38 5.10 -2.16
N ILE A 31 8.65 6.14 -1.76
CA ILE A 31 7.48 6.62 -2.48
C ILE A 31 7.90 7.20 -3.84
N GLU A 32 8.96 8.00 -3.88
CA GLU A 32 9.50 8.56 -5.12
C GLU A 32 10.02 7.47 -6.06
N ALA A 33 10.73 6.46 -5.53
CA ALA A 33 11.20 5.32 -6.32
C ALA A 33 10.04 4.51 -6.90
N ALA A 34 9.00 4.26 -6.10
CA ALA A 34 7.78 3.62 -6.60
C ALA A 34 7.14 4.45 -7.72
N SER A 35 6.97 5.76 -7.52
CA SER A 35 6.43 6.66 -8.55
C SER A 35 7.25 6.55 -9.83
N LYS A 36 8.58 6.73 -9.78
CA LYS A 36 9.46 6.60 -10.95
C LYS A 36 9.35 5.25 -11.64
N ARG A 37 9.23 4.16 -10.88
CA ARG A 37 9.11 2.80 -11.41
C ARG A 37 7.81 2.59 -12.18
N PHE A 38 6.70 3.14 -11.69
CA PHE A 38 5.37 2.91 -12.26
C PHE A 38 4.86 4.03 -13.16
N SER A 39 5.57 5.16 -13.22
CA SER A 39 5.25 6.28 -14.10
C SER A 39 5.30 5.91 -15.59
N PRO A 40 6.38 5.32 -16.14
CA PRO A 40 6.43 4.96 -17.56
C PRO A 40 5.26 4.07 -18.03
N PRO A 41 4.90 2.96 -17.34
CA PRO A 41 3.78 2.13 -17.78
C PRO A 41 2.42 2.85 -17.67
N LEU A 42 2.26 3.81 -16.74
CA LEU A 42 1.06 4.65 -16.70
C LEU A 42 1.02 5.66 -17.86
N CYS A 43 2.16 6.27 -18.22
CA CYS A 43 2.19 7.32 -19.24
C CYS A 43 2.15 6.77 -20.67
N GLN A 44 2.67 5.55 -20.88
CA GLN A 44 2.74 4.90 -22.18
C GLN A 44 1.54 3.99 -22.48
N GLY A 45 0.77 3.60 -21.47
CA GLY A 45 -0.29 2.61 -21.57
C GLY A 45 -1.59 3.03 -20.89
N ASP A 46 -2.62 2.21 -21.08
CA ASP A 46 -3.81 2.28 -20.25
C ASP A 46 -3.56 1.60 -18.88
N ILE A 47 -4.61 1.50 -18.07
CA ILE A 47 -4.56 0.86 -16.75
C ILE A 47 -3.96 -0.56 -16.79
N GLY A 48 -4.05 -1.27 -17.93
CA GLY A 48 -3.49 -2.60 -18.10
C GLY A 48 -1.96 -2.62 -18.06
N GLY A 49 -1.29 -1.63 -18.66
CA GLY A 49 0.16 -1.48 -18.59
C GLY A 49 0.66 -1.31 -17.15
N LEU A 50 -0.05 -0.50 -16.37
CA LEU A 50 0.24 -0.31 -14.95
C LEU A 50 0.00 -1.58 -14.13
N ILE A 51 -1.10 -2.29 -14.37
CA ILE A 51 -1.41 -3.56 -13.69
C ILE A 51 -0.32 -4.61 -13.97
N ASN A 52 0.11 -4.74 -15.23
CA ASN A 52 1.17 -5.67 -15.60
C ASN A 52 2.48 -5.31 -14.92
N ALA A 53 2.86 -4.02 -14.89
CA ALA A 53 4.07 -3.58 -14.20
C ALA A 53 4.03 -3.91 -12.69
N ILE A 54 2.87 -3.81 -12.04
CA ILE A 54 2.71 -4.21 -10.63
C ILE A 54 2.88 -5.72 -10.47
N SER A 55 2.31 -6.52 -11.38
CA SER A 55 2.51 -7.98 -11.39
C SER A 55 3.98 -8.34 -11.52
N ASP A 56 4.65 -7.78 -12.53
CA ASP A 56 6.08 -7.99 -12.81
C ASP A 56 6.94 -7.54 -11.63
N CYS A 57 6.52 -6.51 -10.89
CA CYS A 57 7.21 -6.07 -9.68
C CYS A 57 7.29 -7.19 -8.64
N TYR A 58 6.19 -7.89 -8.37
CA TYR A 58 6.18 -9.00 -7.42
C TYR A 58 6.97 -10.21 -7.91
N GLU A 59 6.96 -10.49 -9.22
CA GLU A 59 7.69 -11.62 -9.79
C GLU A 59 9.21 -11.43 -9.74
N ASN A 60 9.67 -10.19 -9.88
CA ASN A 60 11.09 -9.85 -10.02
C ASN A 60 11.71 -9.19 -8.78
N THR A 61 10.97 -9.09 -7.68
CA THR A 61 11.48 -8.47 -6.44
C THR A 61 11.50 -9.48 -5.31
N ASP A 62 12.67 -9.70 -4.72
CA ASP A 62 12.78 -10.55 -3.53
C ASP A 62 11.90 -9.99 -2.40
N ARG A 63 11.11 -10.87 -1.77
CA ARG A 63 10.16 -10.47 -0.73
C ARG A 63 10.81 -9.82 0.50
N THR A 64 12.09 -10.06 0.72
CA THR A 64 12.89 -9.52 1.83
C THR A 64 13.63 -8.24 1.44
N SER A 65 13.67 -7.91 0.15
CA SER A 65 14.22 -6.66 -0.35
C SER A 65 13.40 -5.46 0.13
N PRO A 66 14.02 -4.32 0.50
CA PRO A 66 13.30 -3.08 0.74
C PRO A 66 12.44 -2.64 -0.46
N ASP A 67 12.83 -3.01 -1.69
CA ASP A 67 12.11 -2.64 -2.91
C ASP A 67 10.71 -3.26 -3.01
N ILE A 68 10.42 -4.33 -2.26
CA ILE A 68 9.08 -4.91 -2.22
C ILE A 68 8.02 -3.91 -1.74
N GLN A 69 8.43 -2.90 -0.96
CA GLN A 69 7.52 -1.83 -0.53
C GLN A 69 7.01 -0.99 -1.70
N GLN A 70 7.78 -0.87 -2.79
CA GLN A 70 7.34 -0.18 -3.99
C GLN A 70 6.20 -0.95 -4.66
N CYS A 71 6.33 -2.28 -4.79
CA CYS A 71 5.27 -3.16 -5.33
C CYS A 71 4.00 -3.08 -4.47
N ILE A 72 4.16 -3.18 -3.15
CA ILE A 72 3.05 -3.14 -2.20
C ILE A 72 2.33 -1.78 -2.25
N LEU A 73 3.08 -0.68 -2.30
CA LEU A 73 2.51 0.67 -2.35
C LEU A 73 1.67 0.87 -3.62
N ALA A 74 2.21 0.49 -4.78
CA ALA A 74 1.51 0.58 -6.05
C ALA A 74 0.27 -0.32 -6.09
N ASP A 75 0.38 -1.58 -5.66
CA ASP A 75 -0.74 -2.53 -5.62
C ASP A 75 -1.88 -2.02 -4.72
N ILE A 76 -1.57 -1.57 -3.50
CA ILE A 76 -2.58 -1.03 -2.58
C ILE A 76 -3.22 0.23 -3.17
N ALA A 77 -2.42 1.17 -3.69
CA ALA A 77 -2.95 2.41 -4.24
C ALA A 77 -3.86 2.17 -5.45
N ILE A 78 -3.39 1.40 -6.44
CA ILE A 78 -4.08 1.17 -7.70
C ILE A 78 -5.28 0.25 -7.52
N THR A 79 -5.13 -0.87 -6.80
CA THR A 79 -6.27 -1.77 -6.54
C THR A 79 -7.37 -1.06 -5.75
N SER A 80 -7.03 -0.19 -4.79
CA SER A 80 -8.04 0.59 -4.07
C SER A 80 -8.79 1.57 -4.97
N GLN A 81 -8.10 2.26 -5.89
CA GLN A 81 -8.76 3.15 -6.86
C GLN A 81 -9.67 2.36 -7.80
N ILE A 82 -9.19 1.21 -8.29
CA ILE A 82 -9.96 0.33 -9.17
C ILE A 82 -11.24 -0.16 -8.48
N MET A 83 -11.16 -0.58 -7.21
CA MET A 83 -12.34 -1.00 -6.44
C MET A 83 -13.34 0.14 -6.24
N LEU A 84 -12.89 1.38 -6.00
CA LEU A 84 -13.77 2.55 -5.91
C LEU A 84 -14.46 2.85 -7.25
N GLU A 85 -13.71 2.73 -8.36
CA GLU A 85 -14.27 2.90 -9.71
C GLU A 85 -15.19 1.75 -10.09
N GLN A 86 -15.03 0.56 -9.51
CA GLN A 86 -15.89 -0.59 -9.78
C GLN A 86 -17.34 -0.35 -9.37
N GLU A 87 -17.58 0.32 -8.24
CA GLU A 87 -18.94 0.71 -7.82
C GLU A 87 -19.60 1.62 -8.86
N LYS A 88 -18.83 2.58 -9.40
CA LYS A 88 -19.28 3.48 -10.47
C LYS A 88 -19.51 2.73 -11.78
N ARG A 89 -18.60 1.81 -12.15
CA ARG A 89 -18.72 0.96 -13.36
C ARG A 89 -19.96 0.08 -13.29
N ALA A 90 -20.23 -0.53 -12.14
CA ALA A 90 -21.44 -1.34 -11.92
C ALA A 90 -22.72 -0.50 -12.11
N ALA A 91 -22.74 0.73 -11.59
CA ALA A 91 -23.84 1.67 -11.81
C ALA A 91 -24.04 2.04 -13.31
N LEU A 92 -22.98 1.95 -14.12
CA LEU A 92 -23.01 2.17 -15.57
C LEU A 92 -23.25 0.89 -16.38
N GLY A 93 -23.52 -0.25 -15.73
CA GLY A 93 -23.70 -1.55 -16.40
C GLY A 93 -22.42 -2.08 -17.06
N LYS A 94 -21.25 -1.56 -16.69
CA LYS A 94 -19.96 -2.02 -17.22
C LYS A 94 -19.51 -3.28 -16.50
N PRO A 95 -18.83 -4.21 -17.19
CA PRO A 95 -18.29 -5.40 -16.56
C PRO A 95 -17.23 -5.03 -15.50
N ASP A 96 -17.11 -5.93 -14.53
CA ASP A 96 -16.06 -5.91 -13.52
C ASP A 96 -14.70 -5.97 -14.21
N ILE A 97 -13.84 -5.00 -13.91
CA ILE A 97 -12.48 -4.89 -14.46
C ILE A 97 -11.60 -6.10 -14.12
N SER A 98 -11.92 -6.86 -13.06
CA SER A 98 -11.24 -8.09 -12.72
C SER A 98 -11.49 -9.24 -13.71
N GLN A 99 -12.50 -9.12 -14.59
CA GLN A 99 -12.70 -10.05 -15.71
C GLN A 99 -11.62 -9.87 -16.79
N GLU A 100 -11.21 -8.63 -17.04
CA GLU A 100 -10.11 -8.30 -17.96
C GLU A 100 -8.75 -8.49 -17.29
N TYR A 101 -8.66 -8.16 -15.99
CA TYR A 101 -7.43 -8.19 -15.21
C TYR A 101 -7.59 -9.02 -13.93
N PRO A 102 -7.44 -10.36 -14.00
CA PRO A 102 -7.58 -11.23 -12.83
C PRO A 102 -6.66 -10.86 -11.66
N PHE A 103 -5.54 -10.20 -11.94
CA PHE A 103 -4.61 -9.67 -10.94
C PHE A 103 -5.28 -8.73 -9.94
N VAL A 104 -6.26 -7.92 -10.35
CA VAL A 104 -6.96 -6.97 -9.44
C VAL A 104 -8.19 -7.57 -8.78
N SER A 105 -8.53 -8.84 -9.05
CA SER A 105 -9.63 -9.53 -8.37
C SER A 105 -9.40 -9.59 -6.86
N TRP A 106 -10.50 -9.47 -6.10
CA TRP A 106 -10.44 -9.53 -4.64
C TRP A 106 -9.72 -10.78 -4.09
N PRO A 107 -9.98 -12.01 -4.58
CA PRO A 107 -9.27 -13.19 -4.09
C PRO A 107 -7.75 -13.13 -4.35
N THR A 108 -7.34 -12.56 -5.49
CA THR A 108 -5.91 -12.48 -5.86
C THR A 108 -5.21 -11.39 -5.05
N PHE A 109 -5.85 -10.23 -4.89
CA PHE A 109 -5.37 -9.17 -3.99
C PHE A 109 -5.24 -9.68 -2.55
N GLN A 110 -6.25 -10.39 -2.02
CA GLN A 110 -6.18 -10.96 -0.67
C GLN A 110 -5.01 -11.92 -0.49
N LYS A 111 -4.69 -12.76 -1.50
CA LYS A 111 -3.52 -13.65 -1.46
C LYS A 111 -2.22 -12.84 -1.35
N ARG A 112 -2.03 -11.82 -2.20
CA ARG A 112 -0.85 -10.95 -2.16
C ARG A 112 -0.76 -10.19 -0.84
N PHE A 113 -1.87 -9.62 -0.39
CA PHE A 113 -1.94 -8.89 0.87
C PHE A 113 -1.55 -9.79 2.06
N ASN A 114 -2.09 -11.00 2.13
CA ASN A 114 -1.78 -11.95 3.21
C ASN A 114 -0.33 -12.43 3.16
N TYR A 115 0.26 -12.54 1.97
CA TYR A 115 1.64 -13.02 1.81
C TYR A 115 2.67 -11.90 2.05
N TYR A 116 2.50 -10.74 1.42
CA TYR A 116 3.49 -9.67 1.45
C TYR A 116 3.25 -8.66 2.57
N VAL A 117 2.00 -8.31 2.85
CA VAL A 117 1.68 -7.15 3.70
C VAL A 117 1.40 -7.58 5.14
N LYS A 118 0.49 -8.53 5.35
CA LYS A 118 0.03 -8.94 6.69
C LYS A 118 1.17 -9.33 7.65
N PRO A 119 2.24 -10.04 7.24
CA PRO A 119 3.35 -10.37 8.14
C PRO A 119 4.07 -9.14 8.70
N GLN A 120 4.00 -8.00 8.01
CA GLN A 120 4.61 -6.74 8.44
C GLN A 120 3.79 -6.00 9.51
N PHE A 121 2.55 -6.43 9.76
CA PHE A 121 1.63 -5.81 10.72
C PHE A 121 1.03 -6.86 11.66
N PRO A 122 1.83 -7.39 12.59
CA PRO A 122 1.33 -8.38 13.54
C PRO A 122 0.13 -7.78 14.32
N ASN A 123 -0.93 -8.57 14.43
CA ASN A 123 -2.15 -8.22 15.17
C ASN A 123 -2.92 -6.99 14.64
N LYS A 124 -2.71 -6.57 13.39
CA LYS A 124 -3.51 -5.51 12.76
C LYS A 124 -4.54 -6.09 11.79
N GLY A 125 -5.75 -5.58 11.85
CA GLY A 125 -6.80 -5.89 10.86
C GLY A 125 -6.59 -5.13 9.55
N LEU A 126 -7.20 -5.61 8.47
CA LEU A 126 -7.10 -5.00 7.14
C LEU A 126 -7.35 -3.48 7.16
N LYS A 127 -8.42 -3.02 7.82
CA LYS A 127 -8.75 -1.59 7.92
C LYS A 127 -7.62 -0.75 8.51
N GLN A 128 -6.93 -1.26 9.54
CA GLN A 128 -5.82 -0.55 10.18
C GLN A 128 -4.59 -0.49 9.27
N ILE A 129 -4.33 -1.57 8.53
CA ILE A 129 -3.22 -1.64 7.56
C ILE A 129 -3.49 -0.70 6.37
N LEU A 130 -4.72 -0.65 5.86
CA LEU A 130 -5.10 0.29 4.80
C LEU A 130 -5.00 1.74 5.27
N THR A 131 -5.40 2.05 6.51
CA THR A 131 -5.19 3.39 7.09
C THR A 131 -3.72 3.78 7.13
N TYR A 132 -2.83 2.84 7.42
CA TYR A 132 -1.39 3.10 7.40
C TYR A 132 -0.90 3.50 6.01
N TYR A 133 -1.30 2.79 4.95
CA TYR A 133 -0.89 3.12 3.58
C TYR A 133 -1.63 4.33 3.00
N LYS A 134 -2.69 4.83 3.62
CA LYS A 134 -3.58 5.84 3.02
C LYS A 134 -2.83 7.11 2.61
N GLN A 135 -1.96 7.62 3.47
CA GLN A 135 -1.22 8.85 3.19
C GLN A 135 -0.15 8.61 2.12
N ASP A 136 0.63 7.54 2.25
CA ASP A 136 1.69 7.19 1.31
C ASP A 136 1.12 6.90 -0.09
N ALA A 137 -0.02 6.20 -0.17
CA ALA A 137 -0.73 5.94 -1.41
C ALA A 137 -1.25 7.24 -2.06
N ALA A 138 -1.73 8.21 -1.27
CA ALA A 138 -2.16 9.49 -1.80
C ALA A 138 -0.98 10.29 -2.39
N ILE A 139 0.16 10.31 -1.69
CA ILE A 139 1.39 10.97 -2.18
C ILE A 139 1.87 10.30 -3.47
N PHE A 140 1.93 8.96 -3.46
CA PHE A 140 2.27 8.15 -4.64
C PHE A 140 1.36 8.47 -5.83
N LEU A 141 0.03 8.44 -5.65
CA LEU A 141 -0.92 8.71 -6.74
C LEU A 141 -0.75 10.12 -7.31
N VAL A 142 -0.51 11.13 -6.48
CA VAL A 142 -0.25 12.50 -6.95
C VAL A 142 1.06 12.57 -7.75
N GLN A 143 2.13 11.95 -7.25
CA GLN A 143 3.41 11.92 -7.97
C GLN A 143 3.30 11.16 -9.30
N LEU A 144 2.67 9.99 -9.28
CA LEU A 144 2.42 9.13 -10.42
C LEU A 144 1.58 9.84 -11.49
N THR A 145 0.52 10.56 -11.11
CA THR A 145 -0.32 11.29 -12.08
C THR A 145 0.39 12.51 -12.66
N ASN A 146 1.27 13.15 -11.88
CA ASN A 146 2.00 14.33 -12.32
C ASN A 146 3.23 13.99 -13.19
N SER A 147 3.74 12.76 -13.16
CA SER A 147 4.89 12.39 -13.99
C SER A 147 4.58 12.47 -15.49
N CYS A 148 3.37 12.05 -15.90
CA CYS A 148 2.98 12.08 -17.31
C CYS A 148 2.78 13.50 -17.86
N LYS A 149 2.66 14.50 -16.98
CA LYS A 149 2.59 15.92 -17.38
C LYS A 149 3.96 16.55 -17.61
N LYS A 150 5.03 15.98 -17.05
CA LYS A 150 6.39 16.54 -17.14
C LYS A 150 7.14 16.09 -18.39
N GLU A 151 6.82 14.92 -18.95
CA GLU A 151 7.48 14.40 -20.16
C GLU A 151 7.07 15.14 -21.45
N GLY A 152 5.94 15.86 -21.46
CA GLY A 152 5.50 16.66 -22.60
C GLY A 152 6.14 18.05 -22.73
N ASN A 153 7.11 18.40 -21.88
CA ASN A 153 7.68 19.76 -21.80
C ASN A 153 9.21 19.81 -22.02
N THR A 154 9.80 18.72 -22.52
CA THR A 154 11.26 18.62 -22.78
C THR A 154 11.65 18.57 -24.26
N ASP A 155 10.70 18.69 -25.20
CA ASP A 155 10.97 18.67 -26.65
C ASP A 155 10.94 20.07 -27.32
N SER A 156 11.20 21.14 -26.58
CA SER A 156 11.34 22.48 -27.20
C SER A 156 12.43 23.29 -26.52
N ALA A 157 13.68 22.95 -26.82
CA ALA A 157 14.82 23.85 -26.72
C ALA A 157 15.81 23.50 -27.85
N ASP A 158 15.41 23.88 -29.07
CA ASP A 158 16.37 24.26 -30.12
C ASP A 158 16.91 25.67 -29.81
#